data_AF-A0A7S1LER1-F1
#
_entry.id   AF-A0A7S1LER1-F1
#
_cell.length_a   1.000
_cell.length_b   1.000
_cell.length_c   1.000
_cell.angle_alpha   90.00
_cell.angle_beta   90.00
_cell.angle_gamma   90.00
#
_symmetry.space_group_name_H-M   'P 1'
#
loop_
_entity.id
_entity.type
_entity.pdbx_description
1 polymer ?
#
loop_
_entity_poly.entity_id
_entity_poly.type
_entity_poly.pdbx_seq_one_letter_code
_entity_poly.pdbx_strand_id
1 'polypeptide(L)'
;EGKSTLLNLLAGELLPPEDEAGEVSSVWRHRNMRLAYIAQQHFFHLGEFLRSTPLHYMQVRFRNGWDEETQRRLTLPQSPEEDQYRKDMAAKHGKRGKEVETLLSRQ
;
A
#
# COMPACT_ATOMS: atom_id res chain seq x y z
N GLU A 1 -2.06 -19.77 -10.10
CA GLU A 1 -2.75 -18.47 -9.96
C GLU A 1 -3.01 -18.00 -8.53
N GLY A 2 -2.68 -18.77 -7.47
CA GLY A 2 -2.88 -18.31 -6.08
C GLY A 2 -1.66 -17.72 -5.36
N LYS A 3 -0.44 -17.89 -5.90
CA LYS A 3 0.80 -17.50 -5.21
C LYS A 3 0.90 -15.99 -5.00
N SER A 4 0.72 -15.21 -6.07
CA SER A 4 0.81 -13.75 -6.00
C SER A 4 -0.32 -13.18 -5.14
N THR A 5 -1.54 -13.70 -5.28
CA THR A 5 -2.69 -13.30 -4.47
C THR A 5 -2.45 -13.54 -2.98
N LEU A 6 -1.89 -14.70 -2.60
CA LEU A 6 -1.53 -14.99 -1.21
C LEU A 6 -0.47 -14.01 -0.67
N LEU A 7 0.57 -13.71 -1.47
CA LEU A 7 1.60 -12.76 -1.07
C LEU A 7 1.04 -11.35 -0.90
N ASN A 8 0.11 -10.93 -1.75
CA ASN A 8 -0.53 -9.62 -1.68
C ASN A 8 -1.44 -9.51 -0.45
N LEU A 9 -2.17 -10.58 -0.09
CA LEU A 9 -2.92 -10.66 1.18
C LEU A 9 -1.98 -10.54 2.39
N LEU A 10 -0.86 -11.28 2.38
CA LEU A 10 0.13 -11.21 3.46
C LEU A 10 0.83 -9.84 3.55
N ALA A 11 1.06 -9.17 2.41
CA ALA A 11 1.62 -7.83 2.33
C ALA A 11 0.63 -6.72 2.69
N GLY A 12 -0.67 -7.03 2.80
CA GLY A 12 -1.73 -6.05 3.07
C GLY A 12 -2.13 -5.21 1.85
N GLU A 13 -1.75 -5.64 0.64
CA GLU A 13 -2.14 -5.01 -0.62
C GLU A 13 -3.56 -5.41 -1.04
N LEU A 14 -3.99 -6.61 -0.64
CA LEU A 14 -5.33 -7.11 -0.84
C LEU A 14 -6.01 -7.30 0.52
N LEU A 15 -7.26 -6.88 0.60
CA LEU A 15 -8.09 -7.17 1.77
C LEU A 15 -8.65 -8.58 1.67
N PRO A 16 -8.72 -9.31 2.79
CA PRO A 16 -9.36 -10.61 2.82
C PRO A 16 -10.85 -10.48 2.46
N PRO A 17 -11.40 -11.44 1.71
CA PRO A 17 -12.81 -11.40 1.34
C PRO A 17 -13.70 -11.54 2.58
N GLU A 18 -14.88 -10.94 2.49
CA GLU A 18 -16.00 -11.18 3.41
C GLU A 18 -16.47 -12.64 3.22
N ASP A 19 -16.77 -13.31 4.32
CA ASP A 19 -17.38 -14.63 4.28
C ASP A 19 -18.89 -14.56 3.94
N GLU A 20 -19.55 -15.71 3.80
CA GLU A 20 -20.98 -15.79 3.47
C GLU A 20 -21.89 -15.15 4.53
N ALA A 21 -21.37 -14.89 5.74
CA ALA A 21 -22.06 -14.20 6.82
C ALA A 21 -21.77 -12.69 6.86
N GLY A 22 -20.91 -12.17 5.96
CA GLY A 22 -20.49 -10.78 5.91
C GLY A 22 -19.37 -10.43 6.89
N GLU A 23 -18.73 -11.42 7.52
CA GLU A 23 -17.61 -11.21 8.43
C GLU A 23 -16.28 -11.17 7.66
N VAL A 24 -15.45 -10.18 7.97
CA VAL A 24 -14.13 -10.04 7.34
C VAL A 24 -13.17 -11.06 7.96
N SER A 25 -12.74 -12.03 7.16
CA SER A 25 -11.76 -13.02 7.60
C SER A 25 -10.44 -12.34 8.02
N SER A 26 -9.92 -12.63 9.21
CA SER A 26 -8.81 -11.86 9.79
C SER A 26 -7.43 -12.42 9.44
N VAL A 27 -6.50 -11.55 9.01
CA VAL A 27 -5.06 -11.88 8.88
C VAL A 27 -4.36 -11.60 10.21
N TRP A 28 -3.98 -12.64 10.95
CA TRP A 28 -3.25 -12.49 12.21
C TRP A 28 -1.74 -12.34 12.00
N ARG A 29 -1.13 -11.40 12.72
CA ARG A 29 0.32 -11.15 12.72
C ARG A 29 0.79 -10.92 14.16
N HIS A 30 1.99 -11.39 14.50
CA HIS A 30 2.59 -11.05 15.79
C HIS A 30 2.94 -9.55 15.85
N ARG A 31 2.74 -8.90 17.00
CA ARG A 31 2.92 -7.43 17.17
C ARG A 31 4.30 -6.91 16.77
N ASN A 32 5.35 -7.73 16.89
CA ASN A 32 6.73 -7.38 16.53
C ASN A 32 7.18 -7.95 15.17
N MET A 33 6.29 -8.59 14.43
CA MET A 33 6.62 -9.14 13.11
C MET A 33 6.87 -7.99 12.13
N ARG A 34 8.00 -8.05 11.41
CA ARG A 34 8.29 -7.13 10.30
C ARG A 34 8.30 -7.93 9.00
N LEU A 35 7.48 -7.51 8.05
CA LEU A 35 7.44 -8.09 6.71
C LEU A 35 8.11 -7.14 5.73
N ALA A 36 9.14 -7.61 5.03
CA ALA A 36 9.73 -6.90 3.91
C ALA A 36 9.23 -7.55 2.61
N TYR A 37 8.40 -6.83 1.86
CA TYR A 37 7.94 -7.29 0.55
C TYR A 37 8.84 -6.72 -0.55
N ILE A 38 9.21 -7.61 -1.46
CA ILE A 38 10.13 -7.34 -2.56
C ILE A 38 9.34 -7.54 -3.86
N ALA A 39 8.83 -6.44 -4.43
CA ALA A 39 7.97 -6.42 -5.62
C ALA A 39 8.75 -6.71 -6.92
N GLN A 40 8.29 -7.63 -7.76
CA GLN A 40 8.99 -8.02 -9.00
C GLN A 40 9.47 -6.85 -9.87
N GLN A 41 8.71 -5.75 -9.94
CA GLN A 41 9.02 -4.52 -10.71
C GLN A 41 9.80 -3.47 -9.88
N HIS A 42 10.86 -3.88 -9.17
CA HIS A 42 11.67 -3.01 -8.31
C HIS A 42 12.22 -1.74 -8.98
N PHE A 43 12.52 -1.82 -10.27
CA PHE A 43 13.09 -0.69 -11.02
C PHE A 43 12.14 0.51 -11.10
N PHE A 44 10.83 0.27 -11.05
CA PHE A 44 9.84 1.35 -11.05
C PHE A 44 9.99 2.22 -9.80
N HIS A 45 10.11 1.60 -8.61
CA HIS A 45 10.26 2.34 -7.35
C HIS A 45 11.65 2.99 -7.20
N LEU A 46 12.68 2.37 -7.77
CA LEU A 46 14.04 2.94 -7.79
C LEU A 46 14.19 4.07 -8.80
N GLY A 47 13.23 4.28 -9.71
CA GLY A 47 13.30 5.28 -10.78
C GLY A 47 13.65 6.69 -10.29
N GLU A 48 13.02 7.12 -9.20
CA GLU A 48 13.26 8.43 -8.56
C GLU A 48 14.68 8.58 -7.98
N PHE A 49 15.36 7.46 -7.72
CA PHE A 49 16.65 7.40 -7.02
C PHE A 49 17.81 6.94 -7.90
N LEU A 50 17.62 6.74 -9.21
CA LEU A 50 18.67 6.27 -10.13
C LEU A 50 19.92 7.16 -10.15
N ARG A 51 19.77 8.45 -9.87
CA ARG A 51 20.87 9.43 -9.79
C ARG A 51 21.38 9.67 -8.37
N SER A 52 20.76 9.05 -7.37
CA SER A 52 21.12 9.19 -5.96
C SER A 52 22.11 8.12 -5.53
N THR A 53 22.89 8.41 -4.49
CA THR A 53 23.73 7.37 -3.87
C THR A 53 22.85 6.36 -3.11
N PRO A 54 23.28 5.10 -2.97
CA PRO A 54 22.54 4.11 -2.19
C PRO A 54 22.27 4.56 -0.74
N LEU A 55 23.21 5.30 -0.15
CA LEU A 55 23.05 5.88 1.19
C LEU A 55 21.89 6.88 1.24
N HIS A 56 21.82 7.79 0.25
CA HIS A 56 20.75 8.77 0.19
C HIS A 56 19.38 8.11 0.04
N TYR A 57 19.27 7.08 -0.81
CA TYR A 57 18.06 6.30 -0.95
C TYR A 57 17.62 5.68 0.40
N MET A 58 18.54 5.04 1.14
CA MET A 58 18.22 4.46 2.45
C MET A 58 17.80 5.52 3.48
N GLN A 59 18.47 6.67 3.51
CA GLN A 59 18.14 7.77 4.41
C GLN A 59 16.76 8.36 4.13
N VAL A 60 16.38 8.48 2.86
CA VAL A 60 15.06 8.96 2.46
C VAL A 60 14.01 7.92 2.79
N ARG A 61 14.23 6.65 2.44
CA ARG A 61 13.28 5.55 2.64
C ARG A 61 12.89 5.35 4.10
N PHE A 62 13.83 5.51 5.02
CA PHE A 62 13.62 5.26 6.46
C PHE A 62 13.66 6.53 7.31
N ARG A 63 13.56 7.72 6.71
CA ARG A 63 13.66 9.01 7.41
C ARG A 63 12.70 9.11 8.61
N ASN A 64 11.49 8.61 8.44
CA ASN A 64 10.43 8.70 9.43
C ASN A 64 10.43 7.54 10.43
N GLY A 65 11.38 6.60 10.32
CA GLY A 65 11.48 5.40 11.17
C GLY A 65 10.66 4.20 10.69
N TRP A 66 9.93 4.34 9.58
CA TRP A 66 9.23 3.26 8.88
C TRP A 66 9.59 3.26 7.39
N ASP A 67 9.23 2.19 6.69
CA ASP A 67 9.48 2.05 5.25
C ASP A 67 8.47 2.86 4.43
N GLU A 68 8.88 4.05 3.99
CA GLU A 68 8.07 4.93 3.14
C GLU A 68 7.73 4.30 1.79
N GLU A 69 8.57 3.44 1.23
CA GLU A 69 8.31 2.80 -0.08
C GLU A 69 7.11 1.85 0.01
N THR A 70 7.02 1.12 1.13
CA THR A 70 5.87 0.25 1.41
C THR A 70 4.59 1.07 1.61
N GLN A 71 4.66 2.20 2.33
CA GLN A 71 3.51 3.11 2.54
C GLN A 71 3.00 3.69 1.22
N ARG A 72 3.92 4.18 0.37
CA ARG A 72 3.58 4.72 -0.95
C ARG A 72 2.90 3.67 -1.82
N ARG A 73 3.42 2.43 -1.85
CA ARG A 73 2.84 1.35 -2.65
C ARG A 73 1.40 1.02 -2.24
N LEU A 74 1.11 1.01 -0.93
CA LEU A 74 -0.24 0.74 -0.41
C LEU A 74 -1.21 1.91 -0.61
N THR A 75 -0.70 3.14 -0.72
CA THR A 75 -1.52 4.35 -0.77
C THR A 75 -1.79 4.81 -2.21
N LEU A 76 -0.80 4.74 -3.09
CA LEU A 76 -0.87 5.27 -4.45
C LEU A 76 -1.70 4.35 -5.36
N PRO A 77 -2.53 4.92 -6.26
CA PRO A 77 -3.26 4.15 -7.25
C PRO A 77 -2.27 3.46 -8.20
N GLN A 78 -2.54 2.20 -8.52
CA GLN A 78 -1.67 1.37 -9.36
C GLN A 78 -1.98 1.55 -10.86
N SER A 79 -3.11 2.18 -11.20
CA SER A 79 -3.50 2.47 -12.58
C SER A 79 -4.14 3.86 -12.74
N PRO A 80 -4.11 4.43 -13.96
CA PRO A 80 -4.81 5.68 -14.27
C PRO A 80 -6.33 5.58 -14.10
N GLU A 81 -6.89 4.40 -14.36
CA GLU A 81 -8.32 4.13 -14.18
C GLU A 81 -8.71 4.14 -12.69
N GLU A 82 -7.87 3.54 -11.84
CA GLU A 82 -8.05 3.56 -10.38
C GLU A 82 -7.92 4.98 -9.83
N ASP A 83 -6.96 5.76 -10.33
CA ASP A 83 -6.79 7.17 -9.95
C ASP A 83 -8.02 8.01 -10.33
N GLN A 84 -8.56 7.83 -11.55
CA GLN A 84 -9.77 8.52 -11.97
C GLN A 84 -11.00 8.10 -11.15
N TYR A 85 -11.15 6.80 -10.88
CA TYR A 85 -12.23 6.28 -10.05
C TYR A 85 -12.19 6.87 -8.63
N ARG A 86 -10.99 6.97 -8.02
CA ARG A 86 -10.80 7.59 -6.70
C ARG A 86 -11.21 9.06 -6.70
N LYS A 87 -10.84 9.82 -7.72
CA LYS A 87 -11.26 11.23 -7.90
C LYS A 87 -12.77 11.36 -8.04
N ASP A 88 -13.40 10.51 -8.84
CA ASP A 88 -14.85 10.54 -9.06
C ASP A 88 -15.61 10.19 -7.77
N MET A 89 -15.13 9.20 -7.01
CA MET A 89 -15.72 8.82 -5.72
C MET A 89 -15.51 9.90 -4.66
N ALA A 90 -14.35 10.57 -4.65
CA ALA A 90 -14.08 11.71 -3.79
C ALA A 90 -15.01 12.91 -4.10
N ALA A 91 -15.29 13.17 -5.38
CA ALA A 91 -16.23 14.21 -5.78
C ALA A 91 -17.68 13.90 -5.35
N LYS A 92 -18.08 12.63 -5.40
CA LYS A 92 -19.44 12.18 -5.06
C LYS A 92 -19.68 12.06 -3.55
N HIS A 93 -18.71 11.55 -2.80
CA HIS A 93 -18.89 11.14 -1.39
C HIS A 93 -17.91 11.81 -0.41
N GLY A 94 -16.88 12.50 -0.91
CA GLY A 94 -15.85 13.13 -0.09
C GLY A 94 -16.33 14.43 0.57
N LYS A 95 -15.91 14.65 1.83
CA LYS A 95 -16.23 15.89 2.55
C LYS A 95 -15.52 17.07 1.88
N ARG A 96 -16.29 17.96 1.25
CA ARG A 96 -15.80 19.08 0.41
C ARG A 96 -15.07 18.63 -0.87
N GLY A 97 -15.42 17.46 -1.41
CA GLY A 97 -14.80 16.92 -2.63
C GLY A 97 -13.35 16.48 -2.46
N LYS A 98 -12.87 16.37 -1.22
CA LYS A 98 -11.55 15.81 -0.92
C LYS A 98 -11.64 14.30 -0.87
N GLU A 99 -10.60 13.64 -1.39
CA GLU A 99 -10.39 12.21 -1.15
C GLU A 99 -10.46 11.95 0.35
N VAL A 100 -11.22 10.93 0.72
CA VAL A 100 -11.26 10.46 2.09
C VAL A 100 -9.89 9.87 2.34
N GLU A 101 -9.05 10.60 3.07
CA GLU A 101 -7.84 10.04 3.66
C GLU A 101 -8.32 8.84 4.46
N THR A 102 -7.97 7.64 3.99
CA THR A 102 -8.30 6.40 4.69
C THR A 102 -7.87 6.60 6.12
N LEU A 103 -8.83 6.49 7.05
CA LEU A 103 -8.56 6.52 8.47
C LEU A 103 -7.39 5.56 8.70
N LEU A 104 -6.21 6.12 8.97
CA LEU A 104 -5.03 5.37 9.35
C LEU A 104 -5.37 4.70 10.68
N SER A 105 -6.06 3.56 10.62
CA SER A 105 -6.00 2.61 11.72
C SER A 105 -4.58 2.08 11.67
N ARG A 106 -3.71 2.68 12.49
CA ARG A 106 -2.53 2.00 12.97
C ARG A 106 -3.00 0.66 13.52
N GLN A 107 -2.66 -0.42 12.84
CA GLN A 107 -2.56 -1.76 13.43
C GLN A 107 -1.14 -2.26 13.22
#